data_AF-A0A378C3C3-F1
#
_entry.id   AF-A0A378C3C3-F1
#
_cell.length_a   1.000
_cell.length_b   1.000
_cell.length_c   1.000
_cell.angle_alpha   90.00
_cell.angle_beta   90.00
_cell.angle_gamma   90.00
#
_symmetry.space_group_name_H-M   'P 1'
#
loop_
_entity.id
_entity.type
_entity.pdbx_description
1 polymer ?
#
loop_
_entity_poly.entity_id
_entity_poly.type
_entity_poly.pdbx_seq_one_letter_code
_entity_poly.pdbx_strand_id
1 'polypeptide(L)' 'MLLKEFDLKHYMFHTRPEELTAEERKVITDLLWKEMREIYYGRNIPAV' A
#
# COMPACT_ATOMS: atom_id res chain seq x y z
N MET A 1 16.24 -0.62 -9.59
CA MET A 1 15.87 -0.97 -8.20
C MET A 1 14.35 -1.05 -8.14
N LEU A 2 13.81 -2.20 -8.52
CA LEU A 2 12.37 -2.46 -8.48
C LEU A 2 12.10 -3.17 -7.15
N LEU A 3 11.21 -2.61 -6.34
CA LEU A 3 10.74 -3.20 -5.09
C LEU A 3 10.42 -4.68 -5.33
N LYS A 4 11.25 -5.56 -4.74
CA LYS A 4 10.98 -7.00 -4.69
C LYS A 4 9.61 -7.17 -4.04
N GLU A 5 8.63 -7.56 -4.86
CA GLU A 5 7.36 -8.15 -4.44
C GLU A 5 6.49 -7.23 -3.55
N PHE A 6 5.78 -6.30 -4.19
CA PHE A 6 4.59 -5.68 -3.59
C PHE A 6 3.51 -6.76 -3.46
N ASP A 7 3.49 -7.47 -2.33
CA ASP A 7 2.41 -8.37 -1.98
C ASP A 7 1.47 -7.66 -1.01
N LEU A 8 0.25 -7.38 -1.48
CA LEU A 8 -0.81 -6.78 -0.68
C LEU A 8 -1.05 -7.60 0.61
N LYS A 9 -0.82 -8.92 0.60
CA LYS A 9 -0.91 -9.79 1.78
C LYS A 9 -0.05 -9.32 2.95
N HIS A 10 1.12 -8.76 2.69
CA HIS A 10 2.02 -8.28 3.76
C HIS A 10 1.57 -6.94 4.36
N TYR A 11 0.66 -6.23 3.70
CA TYR A 11 0.12 -4.95 4.15
C TYR A 11 -1.29 -5.09 4.72
N MET A 12 -1.91 -6.27 4.63
CA MET A 12 -3.21 -6.56 5.21
C MET A 12 -3.04 -7.27 6.55
N PHE A 13 -3.22 -6.53 7.65
CA PHE A 13 -3.04 -7.08 9.00
C PHE A 13 -4.29 -7.79 9.55
N HIS A 14 -5.49 -7.39 9.12
CA HIS A 14 -6.78 -7.86 9.69
C HIS A 14 -7.81 -8.30 8.65
N THR A 15 -7.46 -8.26 7.36
CA THR A 15 -8.36 -8.59 6.26
C THR A 15 -7.67 -9.58 5.34
N ARG A 16 -8.35 -10.68 5.00
CA ARG A 16 -7.80 -11.61 4.02
C ARG A 16 -8.00 -11.02 2.63
N PRO A 17 -7.00 -11.07 1.74
CA PRO A 17 -7.18 -10.61 0.37
C PRO A 17 -8.37 -11.33 -0.30
N GLU A 18 -8.59 -12.60 0.04
CA GLU A 18 -9.70 -13.42 -0.46
C GLU A 18 -11.10 -12.84 -0.16
N GLU A 19 -11.22 -11.99 0.86
CA GLU A 19 -12.48 -11.33 1.25
C GLU A 19 -12.70 -10.00 0.52
N LEU A 20 -11.69 -9.51 -0.21
CA LEU A 20 -11.75 -8.26 -0.97
C LEU A 20 -12.06 -8.51 -2.43
N THR A 21 -12.97 -7.71 -2.95
CA THR A 21 -13.27 -7.67 -4.39
C THR A 21 -12.07 -7.13 -5.18
N ALA A 22 -12.02 -7.44 -6.48
CA ALA A 22 -10.94 -6.95 -7.36
C ALA A 22 -10.85 -5.42 -7.38
N GLU A 23 -11.98 -4.73 -7.24
CA GLU A 23 -12.05 -3.27 -7.19
C GLU A 23 -11.46 -2.71 -5.90
N GLU A 24 -11.81 -3.27 -4.75
CA GLU A 24 -11.24 -2.86 -3.46
C GLU A 24 -9.73 -3.10 -3.41
N ARG A 25 -9.25 -4.25 -3.92
CA ARG A 25 -7.81 -4.53 -4.02
C ARG A 25 -7.08 -3.48 -4.84
N LYS A 26 -7.68 -3.04 -5.94
CA LYS A 26 -7.10 -1.99 -6.80
C LYS A 26 -7.03 -0.66 -6.06
N VAL A 27 -8.13 -0.26 -5.41
CA VAL A 27 -8.19 0.99 -4.63
C VAL A 27 -7.15 0.99 -3.52
N ILE A 28 -7.05 -0.10 -2.75
CA ILE A 28 -6.09 -0.20 -1.64
C ILE A 28 -4.65 -0.19 -2.15
N THR A 29 -4.38 -0.87 -3.27
CA THR A 29 -3.06 -0.86 -3.91
C THR A 29 -2.67 0.54 -4.36
N ASP A 30 -3.57 1.28 -4.99
CA ASP A 30 -3.30 2.65 -5.44
C ASP A 30 -3.04 3.61 -4.26
N LEU A 31 -3.79 3.47 -3.16
CA LEU A 31 -3.57 4.24 -1.94
C LEU A 31 -2.21 3.93 -1.30
N LEU A 32 -1.87 2.65 -1.14
CA LEU A 32 -0.56 2.23 -0.61
C LEU A 32 0.58 2.77 -1.46
N TRP A 33 0.48 2.69 -2.78
CA TRP A 33 1.48 3.23 -3.70
C TRP A 33 1.63 4.74 -3.59
N LYS A 34 0.53 5.47 -3.36
CA LYS A 34 0.56 6.91 -3.13
C LYS A 34 1.30 7.23 -1.83
N GLU A 35 0.92 6.59 -0.73
CA GLU A 35 1.56 6.77 0.58
C GLU A 35 3.06 6.42 0.54
N MET A 36 3.43 5.29 -0.06
CA MET A 36 4.85 4.89 -0.19
C MET A 36 5.65 5.91 -1.00
N ARG A 37 5.07 6.49 -2.06
CA ARG A 37 5.71 7.57 -2.81
C ARG A 37 5.84 8.84 -1.97
N GLU A 38 4.82 9.21 -1.21
CA GLU A 38 4.85 10.39 -0.35
C GLU A 38 5.88 10.28 0.78
N ILE A 39 6.04 9.08 1.36
CA ILE A 39 7.10 8.76 2.32
C ILE A 39 8.46 8.82 1.63
N TYR A 40 8.61 8.22 0.44
CA TYR A 40 9.87 8.23 -0.33
C TYR A 40 10.35 9.64 -0.67
N TYR A 41 9.42 10.53 -1.05
CA TYR A 41 9.72 11.94 -1.34
C TYR A 41 9.70 12.83 -0.10
N GLY A 42 9.50 12.28 1.10
CA GLY A 42 9.53 13.01 2.36
C GLY A 42 8.41 14.04 2.53
N ARG A 43 7.32 13.95 1.76
CA ARG A 43 6.18 14.88 1.82
C ARG A 43 5.19 14.58 2.92
N ASN A 44 5.16 13.33 3.39
CA ASN A 44 4.28 12.88 4.49
C ASN A 44 5.11 12.37 5.70
N ILE A 45 6.17 13.08 6.06
CA ILE A 45 6.86 12.85 7.34
C ILE A 45 6.20 13.79 8.36
N PRO A 46 5.52 13.28 9.40
CA PRO A 46 5.03 14.14 10.47
C PRO A 46 6.24 14.85 11.07
N ALA A 47 6.25 16.17 10.97
CA ALA A 47 7.22 16.99 11.69
C ALA A 47 7.00 16.72 13.18
N VAL A 48 7.96 16.02 13.80
CA VAL A 48 7.97 15.77 15.25
C VAL A 48 8.37 17.03 16.01
#